data_AF-A0A534K5N5-F1
#
_entry.id   AF-A0A534K5N5-F1
#
_cell.length_a   1.000
_cell.length_b   1.000
_cell.length_c   1.000
_cell.angle_alpha   90.00
_cell.angle_beta   90.00
_cell.angle_gamma   90.00
#
_symmetry.space_group_name_H-M   'P 1'
#
loop_
_entity.id
_entity.type
_entity.pdbx_description
1 polymer ?
#
loop_
_entity_poly.entity_id
_entity_poly.type
_entity_poly.pdbx_seq_one_letter_code
_entity_poly.pdbx_strand_id
1 'polypeptide(L)'
;DYYALNLANLLFGRIGLYGRLGRNLRDEQGLAYYAFASLDARSAGGMWSISAGVNPANLAKALASIRAEMERLGPEPFTPEELRDGRDNQIGSLIVSLERNAEVAGELHRMEYFGLGMDFLER
;
A
#
# COMPACT_ATOMS: atom_id res chain seq x y z
N ASP A 1 9.37 -1.27 12.03
CA ASP A 1 9.04 -1.93 10.74
C ASP A 1 8.17 -1.07 9.82
N TYR A 2 7.61 0.06 10.28
CA TYR A 2 6.76 0.97 9.51
C TYR A 2 7.16 1.15 8.03
N TYR A 3 8.38 1.57 7.73
CA TYR A 3 8.80 1.82 6.34
C TYR A 3 8.74 0.57 5.47
N ALA A 4 9.16 -0.58 6.01
CA ALA A 4 9.11 -1.85 5.27
C ALA A 4 7.66 -2.27 4.99
N LEU A 5 6.78 -2.17 5.99
CA LEU A 5 5.36 -2.48 5.82
C LEU A 5 4.65 -1.48 4.91
N ASN A 6 5.02 -0.20 4.95
CA ASN A 6 4.44 0.83 4.11
C ASN A 6 4.82 0.63 2.64
N LEU A 7 6.10 0.32 2.37
CA LEU A 7 6.56 -0.02 1.02
C LEU A 7 5.95 -1.34 0.54
N ALA A 8 5.87 -2.36 1.40
CA ALA A 8 5.20 -3.62 1.07
C ALA A 8 3.72 -3.39 0.75
N ASN A 9 3.00 -2.56 1.51
CA ASN A 9 1.62 -2.20 1.22
C ASN A 9 1.47 -1.48 -0.14
N LEU A 10 2.42 -0.59 -0.47
CA LEU A 10 2.46 0.07 -1.77
C LEU A 10 2.54 -0.95 -2.92
N LEU A 11 3.54 -1.84 -2.86
CA LEU A 11 3.82 -2.85 -3.89
C LEU A 11 2.75 -3.95 -3.95
N PHE A 12 2.15 -4.28 -2.81
CA PHE A 12 1.14 -5.32 -2.72
C PHE A 12 -0.16 -4.90 -3.40
N GLY A 13 -0.59 -3.64 -3.23
CA GLY A 13 -1.82 -3.21 -3.90
C GLY A 13 -2.30 -1.79 -3.61
N ARG A 14 -1.45 -0.83 -3.25
CA ARG A 14 -1.91 0.56 -3.06
C ARG A 14 -1.78 1.42 -4.32
N ILE A 15 -0.87 1.08 -5.23
CA ILE A 15 -0.69 1.82 -6.48
C ILE A 15 -1.97 1.65 -7.31
N GLY A 16 -2.63 2.75 -7.68
CA GLY A 16 -3.96 2.79 -8.30
C GLY A 16 -4.19 1.76 -9.40
N LEU A 17 -4.72 0.60 -9.00
CA LEU A 17 -5.00 -0.60 -9.81
C LEU A 17 -3.79 -1.45 -10.26
N TYR A 18 -2.60 -1.17 -9.75
CA TYR A 18 -1.38 -1.96 -9.93
C TYR A 18 -0.98 -2.67 -8.62
N GLY A 19 0.19 -3.30 -8.60
CA GLY A 19 0.63 -4.16 -7.50
C GLY A 19 0.14 -5.60 -7.64
N ARG A 20 0.63 -6.48 -6.76
CA ARG A 20 0.36 -7.93 -6.86
C ARG A 20 -1.13 -8.27 -6.80
N LEU A 21 -1.90 -7.61 -5.92
CA LEU A 21 -3.35 -7.78 -5.82
C LEU A 21 -4.08 -7.37 -7.10
N GLY A 22 -3.78 -6.17 -7.63
CA GLY A 22 -4.41 -5.66 -8.85
C GLY A 22 -4.13 -6.56 -10.04
N ARG A 23 -2.86 -6.95 -10.23
CA ARG A 23 -2.44 -7.86 -11.30
C ARG A 23 -3.19 -9.19 -11.23
N ASN A 24 -3.17 -9.85 -10.07
CA ASN A 24 -3.79 -11.16 -9.94
C ASN A 24 -5.33 -11.09 -10.06
N LEU A 25 -5.99 -10.25 -9.25
CA LEU A 25 -7.45 -10.24 -9.18
C LEU A 25 -8.12 -9.57 -10.39
N ARG A 26 -7.58 -8.46 -10.88
CA ARG A 26 -8.18 -7.70 -11.98
C ARG A 26 -7.68 -8.19 -13.34
N ASP A 27 -6.36 -8.26 -13.52
CA ASP A 27 -5.77 -8.47 -14.85
C ASP A 27 -5.76 -9.94 -15.26
N GLU A 28 -5.33 -10.84 -14.35
CA GLU A 28 -5.18 -12.27 -14.66
C GLU A 28 -6.49 -13.05 -14.53
N GLN A 29 -7.25 -12.82 -13.45
CA GLN A 29 -8.46 -13.61 -13.16
C GLN A 29 -9.78 -12.91 -13.49
N GLY A 30 -9.77 -11.59 -13.71
CA GLY A 30 -11.00 -10.82 -13.99
C GLY A 30 -12.06 -10.89 -12.88
N LEU A 31 -11.65 -11.07 -11.62
CA LEU A 31 -12.55 -11.26 -10.48
C LEU A 31 -13.04 -9.95 -9.86
N ALA A 32 -12.24 -8.89 -9.97
CA ALA A 32 -12.51 -7.62 -9.30
C ALA A 32 -12.30 -6.43 -10.23
N TYR A 33 -13.17 -5.42 -10.11
CA TYR A 33 -12.96 -4.13 -10.80
C TYR A 33 -11.85 -3.32 -10.13
N TYR A 34 -11.83 -3.34 -8.80
CA TYR A 34 -10.73 -2.83 -7.97
C TYR A 34 -10.36 -3.87 -6.92
N ALA A 35 -9.07 -3.94 -6.59
CA ALA A 35 -8.55 -4.65 -5.44
C ALA A 35 -7.35 -3.84 -4.92
N PHE A 36 -7.40 -3.41 -3.66
CA PHE A 36 -6.32 -2.61 -3.09
C PHE A 36 -6.09 -2.93 -1.61
N ALA A 37 -4.89 -2.61 -1.15
CA ALA A 37 -4.47 -2.76 0.24
C ALA A 37 -4.29 -1.40 0.92
N SER A 38 -4.63 -1.33 2.20
CA SER A 38 -4.46 -0.16 3.04
C SER A 38 -3.85 -0.55 4.38
N LEU A 39 -2.76 0.13 4.74
CA LEU A 39 -2.10 0.00 6.02
C LEU A 39 -2.42 1.22 6.89
N ASP A 40 -3.21 1.01 7.94
CA ASP A 40 -3.44 1.97 9.01
C ASP A 40 -2.43 1.70 10.13
N ALA A 41 -1.30 2.41 10.08
CA ALA A 41 -0.24 2.27 11.08
C ALA A 41 -0.53 3.15 12.30
N ARG A 42 -0.76 2.51 13.44
CA ARG A 42 -1.04 3.18 14.72
C ARG A 42 -0.01 2.79 15.77
N SER A 43 0.15 3.66 16.77
CA SER A 43 1.05 3.44 17.91
C SER A 43 0.66 2.24 18.79
N ALA A 44 -0.60 1.84 18.81
CA ALA A 44 -1.11 0.72 19.63
C ALA A 44 -1.99 -0.25 18.82
N GLY A 45 -1.40 -0.93 17.84
CA GLY A 45 -2.08 -1.97 17.05
C GLY A 45 -2.77 -1.43 15.80
N GLY A 46 -1.98 -1.30 14.72
CA GLY A 46 -2.49 -0.93 13.40
C GLY A 46 -3.27 -2.05 12.70
N MET A 47 -3.85 -1.74 11.55
CA MET A 47 -4.59 -2.71 10.73
C MET A 47 -4.09 -2.67 9.29
N TRP A 48 -3.86 -3.84 8.71
CA TRP A 48 -3.65 -4.00 7.27
C TRP A 48 -4.90 -4.63 6.66
N SER A 49 -5.64 -3.85 5.88
CA SER A 49 -6.91 -4.25 5.27
C SER A 49 -6.79 -4.36 3.75
N ILE A 50 -7.60 -5.23 3.16
CA ILE A 50 -7.75 -5.39 1.72
C ILE A 50 -9.21 -5.14 1.36
N SER A 51 -9.43 -4.37 0.30
CA SER A 51 -10.75 -4.05 -0.22
C SER A 51 -10.83 -4.42 -1.69
N ALA A 52 -11.87 -5.16 -2.08
CA ALA A 52 -12.09 -5.54 -3.47
C ALA A 52 -13.58 -5.54 -3.82
N GLY A 53 -13.91 -5.01 -5.01
CA GLY A 53 -15.26 -5.04 -5.56
C GLY A 53 -15.42 -6.25 -6.47
N VAL A 54 -16.18 -7.26 -6.02
CA VAL A 54 -16.33 -8.56 -6.71
C VAL A 54 -17.78 -8.90 -7.01
N ASN A 55 -18.01 -9.69 -8.06
CA ASN A 55 -19.32 -10.31 -8.30
C ASN A 55 -19.61 -11.31 -7.17
N PRO A 56 -20.80 -11.28 -6.51
CA PRO A 56 -21.15 -12.22 -5.46
C PRO A 56 -20.97 -13.71 -5.83
N ALA A 57 -21.20 -14.07 -7.10
CA ALA A 57 -21.00 -15.43 -7.59
C ALA A 57 -19.53 -15.91 -7.51
N ASN A 58 -18.58 -14.97 -7.47
CA ASN A 58 -17.14 -15.23 -7.44
C ASN A 58 -16.52 -14.99 -6.05
N LEU A 59 -17.31 -14.68 -5.02
CA LEU A 59 -16.81 -14.27 -3.71
C LEU A 59 -15.81 -15.28 -3.11
N ALA A 60 -16.15 -16.57 -3.11
CA ALA A 60 -15.29 -17.61 -2.56
C ALA A 60 -13.94 -17.70 -3.30
N LYS A 61 -13.97 -17.59 -4.63
CA LYS A 61 -12.76 -17.62 -5.47
C LYS A 61 -11.89 -16.38 -5.22
N ALA A 62 -12.49 -15.20 -5.11
CA ALA A 62 -11.77 -13.97 -4.82
C ALA A 62 -11.12 -14.01 -3.43
N LEU A 63 -11.82 -14.49 -2.40
CA LEU A 63 -11.26 -14.66 -1.05
C LEU A 63 -10.08 -15.63 -1.03
N ALA A 64 -10.19 -16.75 -1.74
CA ALA A 64 -9.11 -17.71 -1.87
C ALA A 64 -7.88 -17.10 -2.56
N SER A 65 -8.10 -16.34 -3.65
CA SER A 65 -7.03 -15.65 -4.37
C SER A 65 -6.32 -14.59 -3.51
N ILE A 66 -7.08 -13.75 -2.80
CA ILE A 66 -6.52 -12.74 -1.89
C ILE A 66 -5.68 -13.41 -0.79
N ARG A 67 -6.19 -14.48 -0.18
CA ARG A 67 -5.46 -15.22 0.87
C ARG A 67 -4.15 -15.80 0.33
N ALA A 68 -4.18 -16.39 -0.85
CA ALA A 68 -2.97 -16.93 -1.48
C ALA A 68 -1.93 -15.83 -1.72
N GLU A 69 -2.33 -14.65 -2.22
CA GLU A 69 -1.41 -13.52 -2.39
C GLU A 69 -0.82 -13.02 -1.06
N MET A 70 -1.62 -12.99 0.01
CA MET A 70 -1.12 -12.64 1.35
C MET A 70 -0.12 -13.67 1.88
N GLU A 71 -0.40 -14.96 1.69
CA GLU A 71 0.48 -16.05 2.12
C GLU A 71 1.83 -16.03 1.38
N ARG A 72 1.86 -15.52 0.15
CA ARG A 72 3.09 -15.36 -0.66
C ARG A 72 3.98 -14.20 -0.23
N LEU A 73 3.46 -13.19 0.48
CA LEU A 73 4.25 -12.02 0.90
C LEU A 73 5.46 -12.37 1.78
N GLY A 74 5.36 -13.43 2.59
CA GLY A 74 6.47 -13.92 3.42
C GLY A 74 7.54 -14.68 2.63
N PRO A 75 7.20 -15.79 1.94
CA PRO A 75 8.15 -16.63 1.24
C PRO A 75 8.62 -16.08 -0.11
N GLU A 76 7.86 -15.20 -0.76
CA GLU A 76 8.18 -14.66 -2.08
C GLU A 76 8.50 -13.16 -1.99
N PRO A 77 9.79 -12.80 -1.80
CA PRO A 77 10.18 -11.40 -1.67
C PRO A 77 9.84 -10.59 -2.93
N PHE A 78 9.74 -9.28 -2.76
CA PHE A 78 9.68 -8.36 -3.89
C PHE A 78 11.01 -8.34 -4.64
N THR A 79 10.96 -8.25 -5.96
CA THR A 79 12.17 -8.17 -6.77
C THR A 79 12.89 -6.84 -6.51
N PRO A 80 14.22 -6.76 -6.77
CA PRO A 80 14.95 -5.50 -6.66
C PRO A 80 14.34 -4.37 -7.50
N GLU A 81 13.78 -4.70 -8.66
CA GLU A 81 13.09 -3.75 -9.54
C GLU A 81 11.79 -3.25 -8.91
N GLU A 82 10.95 -4.15 -8.38
CA GLU A 82 9.73 -3.76 -7.66
C GLU A 82 10.07 -2.81 -6.50
N LEU A 83 11.10 -3.12 -5.72
CA LEU A 83 11.53 -2.31 -4.59
C LEU A 83 12.04 -0.93 -5.00
N ARG A 84 12.82 -0.85 -6.09
CA ARG A 84 13.29 0.42 -6.65
C ARG A 84 12.13 1.27 -7.14
N ASP A 85 11.26 0.70 -7.97
CA ASP A 85 10.15 1.43 -8.58
C ASP A 85 9.14 1.91 -7.51
N GLY A 86 8.89 1.10 -6.47
CA GLY A 86 8.07 1.49 -5.32
C GLY A 86 8.67 2.64 -4.52
N ARG A 87 9.99 2.63 -4.29
CA ARG A 87 10.69 3.72 -3.60
C ARG A 87 10.59 5.01 -4.39
N ASP A 88 10.86 4.96 -5.69
CA ASP A 88 10.80 6.13 -6.57
C ASP A 88 9.38 6.70 -6.62
N ASN A 89 8.37 5.82 -6.71
CA ASN A 89 6.96 6.23 -6.64
C ASN A 89 6.62 6.92 -5.31
N GLN A 90 7.09 6.38 -4.18
CA GLN A 90 6.80 6.93 -2.87
C GLN A 90 7.44 8.30 -2.65
N ILE A 91 8.71 8.47 -3.05
CA ILE A 91 9.42 9.76 -2.97
C ILE A 91 8.76 10.78 -3.90
N GLY A 92 8.51 10.41 -5.16
CA GLY A 92 7.87 11.31 -6.13
C GLY A 92 6.46 11.73 -5.70
N SER A 93 5.68 10.81 -5.14
CA SER A 93 4.33 11.11 -4.66
C SER A 93 4.32 12.06 -3.46
N LEU A 94 5.32 11.97 -2.58
CA LEU A 94 5.47 12.89 -1.45
C LEU A 94 5.78 14.31 -1.93
N ILE A 95 6.66 14.47 -2.91
CA ILE A 95 6.98 15.80 -3.47
C ILE A 95 5.72 16.44 -4.06
N VAL A 96 4.96 15.68 -4.84
CA VAL A 96 3.71 16.16 -5.44
C VAL A 96 2.64 16.46 -4.38
N SER A 97 2.55 15.68 -3.30
CA SER A 97 1.55 15.94 -2.25
C SER A 97 1.85 17.25 -1.51
N LEU A 98 3.11 17.56 -1.26
CA LEU A 98 3.55 18.77 -0.55
C LEU A 98 3.29 20.08 -1.32
N GLU A 99 2.81 20.02 -2.57
CA GLU A 99 2.32 21.20 -3.30
C GLU A 99 0.96 21.71 -2.77
N ARG A 100 0.24 20.89 -1.98
CA ARG A 100 -1.08 21.22 -1.46
C ARG A 100 -1.02 21.55 0.03
N ASN A 101 -1.49 22.74 0.42
CA ASN A 101 -1.49 23.21 1.82
C ASN A 101 -2.11 22.21 2.81
N ALA A 102 -3.17 21.50 2.43
CA ALA A 102 -3.82 20.51 3.28
C ALA A 102 -2.91 19.31 3.58
N GLU A 103 -2.14 18.85 2.59
CA GLU A 103 -1.18 17.74 2.75
C GLU A 103 0.01 18.18 3.58
N VAL A 104 0.52 19.41 3.36
CA VAL A 104 1.58 19.99 4.19
C VAL A 104 1.15 20.04 5.66
N ALA A 105 -0.07 20.53 5.93
CA ALA A 105 -0.61 20.56 7.29
C ALA A 105 -0.74 19.15 7.89
N GLY A 106 -1.18 18.17 7.09
CA GLY A 106 -1.27 16.77 7.49
C GLY A 106 0.09 16.16 7.85
N GLU A 107 1.12 16.40 7.04
CA GLU A 107 2.48 15.91 7.30
C GLU A 107 3.09 16.57 8.54
N LEU A 108 2.94 17.89 8.72
CA LEU A 108 3.39 18.58 9.93
C LEU A 108 2.70 18.03 11.18
N HIS A 109 1.38 17.80 11.11
CA HIS A 109 0.64 17.18 12.19
C HIS A 109 1.17 15.77 12.51
N ARG A 110 1.42 14.95 11.48
CA ARG A 110 1.98 13.60 11.64
C ARG A 110 3.37 13.63 12.28
N MET A 111 4.24 14.53 11.83
CA MET A 111 5.59 14.72 12.36
C MET A 111 5.56 15.08 13.84
N GLU A 112 4.69 16.02 14.23
CA GLU A 112 4.53 16.43 15.63
C GLU A 112 3.92 15.31 16.47
N TYR A 113 2.84 14.68 16.00
CA TYR A 113 2.12 13.62 16.71
C TYR A 113 3.02 12.43 17.06
N PHE A 114 3.93 12.07 16.15
CA PHE A 114 4.89 10.97 16.35
C PHE A 114 6.26 11.43 16.85
N GLY A 115 6.46 12.72 17.13
CA GLY A 115 7.73 13.27 17.63
C GLY A 115 8.91 13.04 16.69
N LEU A 116 8.71 13.19 15.38
CA LEU A 116 9.69 12.86 14.34
C LEU A 116 10.79 13.92 14.14
N GLY A 117 10.56 15.14 14.64
CA GLY A 117 11.41 16.30 14.38
C GLY A 117 11.02 17.05 13.10
N MET A 118 11.35 18.35 13.05
CA MET A 118 11.02 19.23 11.91
C MET A 118 11.91 18.98 10.68
N ASP A 119 13.06 18.36 10.87
CA ASP A 119 14.02 17.95 9.85
C ASP A 119 13.68 16.58 9.22
N PHE A 120 12.60 15.93 9.65
CA PHE A 120 12.27 14.57 9.24
C PHE A 120 12.16 14.40 7.71
N LEU A 121 11.62 15.39 7.00
CA LEU A 121 11.45 15.33 5.55
C LEU A 121 12.75 15.61 4.78
N GLU A 122 13.78 16.15 5.44
CA GLU A 122 15.09 16.47 4.85
C GLU A 122 16.09 15.30 4.96
N ARG A 123 15.74 14.26 5.72
CA ARG A 123 16.55 13.08 5.99
C ARG A 123 16.22 11.91 5.07
#